data_AF-A0A6N9Q253-F1
#
_entry.id   AF-A0A6N9Q253-F1
#
_cell.length_a   1.000
_cell.length_b   1.000
_cell.length_c   1.000
_cell.angle_alpha   90.00
_cell.angle_beta   90.00
_cell.angle_gamma   90.00
#
_symmetry.space_group_name_H-M   'P 1'
#
loop_
_entity.id
_entity.type
_entity.pdbx_description
1 polymer ?
#
loop_
_entity_poly.entity_id
_entity_poly.type
_entity_poly.pdbx_seq_one_letter_code
_entity_poly.pdbx_strand_id
1 'polypeptide(L)'
;MKMRENMKDLYRLFTTDETLLRLLYYKPTHGNDDPIDESKPNILDMDVSERWGIIEDRIKTTPTSENLDKEAKCRLLFYPGRRSNTDNYYLANQEIYFDVLSHFNYDGRDMRLSWICDHINNLIFDKKITGIGNVLFESGQPIEAPESYIGYRLRYSIGSGKNGVA
;
A
#
# COMPACT_ATOMS: atom_id res chain seq x y z
N MET A 1 -8.34 -11.63 17.43
CA MET A 1 -8.11 -10.64 16.35
C MET A 1 -9.04 -10.91 15.17
N LYS A 2 -9.69 -9.88 14.61
CA LYS A 2 -10.61 -10.05 13.48
C LYS A 2 -9.96 -9.54 12.19
N MET A 3 -9.39 -10.47 11.42
CA MET A 3 -8.67 -10.20 10.17
C MET A 3 -9.45 -9.30 9.20
N ARG A 4 -10.76 -9.53 9.03
CA ARG A 4 -11.61 -8.73 8.14
C ARG A 4 -11.72 -7.26 8.58
N GLU A 5 -11.76 -7.00 9.88
CA GLU A 5 -11.85 -5.62 10.40
C GLU A 5 -10.53 -4.89 10.14
N ASN A 6 -9.39 -5.52 10.46
CA ASN A 6 -8.06 -4.97 10.17
C ASN A 6 -7.87 -4.64 8.68
N MET A 7 -8.28 -5.54 7.78
CA MET A 7 -8.19 -5.30 6.33
C MET A 7 -9.09 -4.15 5.88
N LYS A 8 -10.28 -3.99 6.49
CA LYS A 8 -11.17 -2.85 6.20
C LYS A 8 -10.59 -1.54 6.69
N ASP A 9 -9.93 -1.53 7.84
CA ASP A 9 -9.34 -0.32 8.40
C ASP A 9 -8.10 0.10 7.62
N LEU A 10 -7.28 -0.86 7.17
CA LEU A 10 -6.19 -0.61 6.22
C LEU A 10 -6.72 -0.09 4.89
N TYR A 11 -7.79 -0.70 4.34
CA TYR A 11 -8.40 -0.19 3.11
C TYR A 11 -8.82 1.26 3.27
N ARG A 12 -9.59 1.58 4.32
CA ARG A 12 -10.01 2.95 4.62
C ARG A 12 -8.83 3.89 4.75
N LEU A 13 -7.77 3.48 5.46
CA LEU A 13 -6.56 4.26 5.64
C LEU A 13 -5.97 4.67 4.28
N PHE A 14 -5.75 3.71 3.38
CA PHE A 14 -5.15 4.02 2.07
C PHE A 14 -6.08 4.78 1.13
N THR A 15 -7.39 4.53 1.18
CA THR A 15 -8.36 5.22 0.32
C THR A 15 -8.68 6.65 0.77
N THR A 16 -8.31 7.02 1.99
CA THR A 16 -8.52 8.37 2.54
C THR A 16 -7.24 9.16 2.65
N ASP A 17 -6.10 8.56 2.27
CA ASP A 17 -4.81 9.23 2.31
C ASP A 17 -4.50 9.90 0.98
N GLU A 18 -4.54 11.23 0.99
CA GLU A 18 -4.32 12.04 -0.21
C GLU A 18 -2.93 11.80 -0.82
N THR A 19 -1.89 11.80 0.01
CA THR A 19 -0.50 11.65 -0.44
C THR A 19 -0.30 10.34 -1.16
N LEU A 20 -0.81 9.22 -0.61
CA LEU A 20 -0.73 7.91 -1.24
C LEU A 20 -1.48 7.89 -2.58
N LEU A 21 -2.70 8.46 -2.63
CA LEU A 21 -3.46 8.51 -3.88
C LEU A 21 -2.73 9.31 -4.95
N ARG A 22 -2.14 10.46 -4.58
CA ARG A 22 -1.31 11.28 -5.47
C ARG A 22 -0.10 10.51 -6.00
N LEU A 23 0.60 9.78 -5.12
CA LEU A 23 1.72 8.92 -5.48
C LEU A 23 1.32 7.75 -6.39
N LEU A 24 0.09 7.24 -6.29
CA LEU A 24 -0.37 6.17 -7.17
C LEU A 24 -0.87 6.67 -8.53
N TYR A 25 -1.40 7.88 -8.60
CA TYR A 25 -2.10 8.41 -9.78
C TYR A 25 -1.23 9.33 -10.65
N TYR A 26 -0.55 10.33 -10.08
CA TYR A 26 0.11 11.36 -10.87
C TYR A 26 1.43 10.89 -11.47
N LYS A 27 1.47 10.87 -12.82
CA LYS A 27 2.66 10.53 -13.59
C LYS A 27 3.65 11.69 -13.62
N PRO A 28 4.93 11.46 -13.30
CA PRO A 28 5.96 12.50 -13.36
C PRO A 28 6.34 12.80 -14.82
N THR A 29 6.35 14.08 -15.20
CA THR A 29 6.77 14.57 -16.52
C THR A 29 8.28 14.81 -16.62
N HIS A 30 8.95 15.09 -15.50
CA HIS A 30 10.40 15.19 -15.35
C HIS A 30 10.81 14.90 -13.90
N GLY A 31 12.11 14.78 -13.60
CA GLY A 31 12.58 14.38 -12.26
C GLY A 31 12.20 15.33 -11.12
N ASN A 32 11.94 16.61 -11.41
CA ASN A 32 11.47 17.60 -10.42
C ASN A 32 9.93 17.75 -10.40
N ASP A 33 9.19 16.90 -11.13
CA ASP A 33 7.72 16.99 -11.18
C ASP A 33 7.15 16.26 -9.97
N ASP A 34 6.89 17.01 -8.91
CA ASP A 34 6.47 16.46 -7.64
C ASP A 34 5.00 15.98 -7.70
N PRO A 35 4.70 14.68 -7.55
CA PRO A 35 3.33 14.18 -7.49
C PRO A 35 2.50 14.71 -6.31
N ILE A 36 3.13 15.12 -5.21
CA ILE A 36 2.46 15.61 -4.01
C ILE A 36 2.28 17.13 -3.99
N ASP A 37 2.68 17.82 -5.06
CA ASP A 37 2.52 19.27 -5.22
C ASP A 37 1.04 19.70 -5.06
N GLU A 38 0.81 20.68 -4.19
CA GLU A 38 -0.52 21.26 -3.88
C GLU A 38 -1.20 21.88 -5.11
N SER A 39 -0.44 22.28 -6.13
CA SER A 39 -0.97 22.78 -7.40
C SER A 39 -1.71 21.72 -8.21
N LYS A 40 -1.43 20.44 -7.98
CA LYS A 40 -2.17 19.33 -8.61
C LYS A 40 -3.52 19.13 -7.90
N PRO A 41 -4.60 18.83 -8.64
CA PRO A 41 -5.90 18.57 -8.04
C PRO A 41 -5.85 17.50 -6.95
N ASN A 42 -6.59 17.69 -5.87
CA ASN A 42 -6.72 16.65 -4.87
C ASN A 42 -7.68 15.56 -5.38
N ILE A 43 -7.23 14.31 -5.37
CA ILE A 43 -8.04 13.15 -5.78
C ILE A 43 -9.25 12.96 -4.84
N LEU A 44 -9.14 13.38 -3.58
CA LEU A 44 -10.23 13.30 -2.62
C LEU A 44 -11.38 14.28 -2.92
N ASP A 45 -11.07 15.39 -3.59
CA ASP A 45 -12.01 16.46 -3.96
C ASP A 45 -12.61 16.28 -5.36
N MET A 46 -12.17 15.28 -6.12
CA MET A 46 -12.74 14.92 -7.42
C MET A 46 -14.17 14.37 -7.28
N ASP A 47 -14.88 14.28 -8.41
CA ASP A 47 -16.19 13.64 -8.44
C ASP A 47 -16.11 12.22 -7.85
N VAL A 48 -17.16 11.82 -7.12
CA VAL A 48 -17.20 10.55 -6.41
C VAL A 48 -16.97 9.37 -7.35
N SER A 49 -17.52 9.42 -8.57
CA SER A 49 -17.35 8.36 -9.56
C SER A 49 -15.91 8.29 -10.07
N GLU A 50 -15.29 9.44 -10.36
CA GLU A 50 -13.91 9.50 -10.83
C GLU A 50 -12.94 9.03 -9.74
N ARG A 51 -13.11 9.55 -8.51
CA ARG A 51 -12.30 9.16 -7.35
C ARG A 51 -12.33 7.66 -7.10
N TRP A 52 -13.52 7.05 -7.08
CA TRP A 52 -13.64 5.61 -6.89
C TRP A 52 -13.05 4.82 -8.06
N GLY A 53 -13.18 5.30 -9.30
CA GLY A 53 -12.50 4.69 -10.44
C GLY A 53 -10.97 4.66 -10.30
N ILE A 54 -10.38 5.75 -9.81
CA ILE A 54 -8.93 5.82 -9.52
C ILE A 54 -8.57 4.85 -8.39
N ILE A 55 -9.29 4.91 -7.26
CA ILE A 55 -9.02 4.06 -6.09
C ILE A 55 -9.10 2.57 -6.47
N GLU A 56 -10.16 2.17 -7.17
CA GLU A 56 -10.35 0.78 -7.55
C GLU A 56 -9.28 0.32 -8.56
N ASP A 57 -8.80 1.17 -9.47
CA ASP A 57 -7.70 0.82 -10.37
C ASP A 57 -6.36 0.73 -9.63
N ARG A 58 -6.11 1.59 -8.64
CA ARG A 58 -4.78 1.77 -8.01
C ARG A 58 -4.58 1.02 -6.71
N ILE A 59 -5.64 0.67 -5.99
CA ILE A 59 -5.57 -0.04 -4.71
C ILE A 59 -6.40 -1.33 -4.81
N LYS A 60 -5.73 -2.49 -4.75
CA LYS A 60 -6.37 -3.80 -4.80
C LYS A 60 -6.17 -4.58 -3.51
N THR A 61 -7.19 -5.32 -3.10
CA THR A 61 -7.14 -6.19 -1.92
C THR A 61 -6.78 -7.64 -2.26
N THR A 62 -6.29 -7.89 -3.47
CA THR A 62 -5.96 -9.22 -4.01
C THR A 62 -4.55 -9.19 -4.61
N PRO A 63 -3.85 -10.34 -4.66
CA PRO A 63 -2.49 -10.42 -5.22
C PRO A 63 -2.45 -10.29 -6.76
N THR A 64 -3.60 -10.10 -7.40
CA THR A 64 -3.73 -10.14 -8.85
C THR A 64 -3.17 -8.86 -9.50
N SER A 65 -2.19 -9.02 -10.37
CA SER A 65 -1.54 -7.96 -11.16
C SER A 65 -2.19 -7.71 -12.53
N GLU A 66 -3.37 -8.28 -12.79
CA GLU A 66 -4.07 -8.16 -14.08
C GLU A 66 -4.33 -6.70 -14.49
N ASN A 67 -4.34 -6.44 -15.80
CA ASN A 67 -4.63 -5.14 -16.42
C ASN A 67 -3.59 -4.04 -16.11
N LEU A 68 -2.32 -4.40 -15.91
CA LEU A 68 -1.20 -3.44 -15.82
C LEU A 68 -0.59 -3.10 -17.18
N ASP A 69 -0.85 -3.93 -18.18
CA ASP A 69 -0.14 -3.96 -19.47
C ASP A 69 -0.60 -2.85 -20.43
N LYS A 70 -1.77 -2.23 -20.16
CA LYS A 70 -2.39 -1.26 -21.08
C LYS A 70 -1.96 0.18 -20.83
N GLU A 71 -1.58 0.52 -19.61
CA GLU A 71 -1.28 1.90 -19.21
C GLU A 71 -0.18 1.94 -18.16
N ALA A 72 0.73 2.92 -18.26
CA ALA A 72 1.75 3.12 -17.24
C ALA A 72 1.11 3.65 -15.95
N LYS A 73 1.16 2.84 -14.89
CA LYS A 73 0.61 3.19 -13.58
C LYS A 73 1.46 2.69 -12.42
N CYS A 74 1.11 3.15 -11.23
CA CYS A 74 1.56 2.56 -9.98
C CYS A 74 0.36 1.94 -9.27
N ARG A 75 0.56 0.81 -8.58
CA ARG A 75 -0.52 0.07 -7.92
C ARG A 75 -0.05 -0.48 -6.59
N LEU A 76 -0.91 -0.36 -5.58
CA LEU A 76 -0.77 -1.00 -4.29
C LEU A 76 -1.71 -2.22 -4.25
N LEU A 77 -1.13 -3.40 -4.06
CA LEU A 77 -1.88 -4.61 -3.73
C LEU A 77 -1.66 -4.90 -2.25
N PHE A 78 -2.70 -5.19 -1.48
CA PHE A 78 -2.52 -5.63 -0.11
C PHE A 78 -3.49 -6.73 0.26
N TYR A 79 -2.98 -7.78 0.90
CA TYR A 79 -3.76 -8.99 1.16
C TYR A 79 -3.19 -9.77 2.35
N PRO A 80 -4.01 -10.64 2.97
CA PRO A 80 -3.55 -11.45 4.09
C PRO A 80 -2.45 -12.43 3.65
N GLY A 81 -1.36 -12.45 4.39
CA GLY A 81 -0.29 -13.44 4.28
C GLY A 81 -0.55 -14.65 5.18
N ARG A 82 0.54 -15.29 5.62
CA ARG A 82 0.45 -16.44 6.51
C ARG A 82 -0.14 -16.04 7.85
N ARG A 83 -0.93 -16.95 8.44
CA ARG A 83 -1.35 -16.86 9.83
C ARG A 83 -0.57 -17.89 10.63
N SER A 84 0.10 -17.46 11.71
CA SER A 84 0.77 -18.40 12.60
C SER A 84 -0.25 -19.10 13.50
N ASN A 85 -0.11 -20.42 13.66
CA ASN A 85 -0.95 -21.17 14.58
C ASN A 85 -0.48 -20.94 16.01
N THR A 86 -1.38 -20.40 16.81
CA THR A 86 -1.33 -20.47 18.27
C THR A 86 -2.51 -21.31 18.74
N ASP A 87 -2.38 -22.00 19.88
CA ASP A 87 -3.46 -22.82 20.46
C ASP A 87 -4.77 -22.03 20.69
N ASN A 88 -4.69 -20.70 20.68
CA ASN A 88 -5.82 -19.79 20.74
C ASN A 88 -5.93 -18.92 19.47
N TYR A 89 -7.03 -19.04 18.73
CA TYR A 89 -7.33 -18.25 17.53
C TYR A 89 -7.24 -16.72 17.73
N TYR A 90 -7.55 -16.24 18.94
CA TYR A 90 -7.48 -14.83 19.27
C TYR A 90 -6.05 -14.30 19.40
N LEU A 91 -5.08 -15.19 19.66
CA LEU A 91 -3.68 -14.87 19.88
C LEU A 91 -2.77 -15.01 18.65
N ALA A 92 -3.31 -15.53 17.55
CA ALA A 92 -2.55 -15.76 16.33
C ALA A 92 -2.01 -14.45 15.73
N ASN A 93 -0.79 -14.51 15.19
CA ASN A 93 -0.25 -13.42 14.37
C ASN A 93 -0.73 -13.59 12.93
N GLN A 94 -1.11 -12.49 12.31
CA GLN A 94 -1.53 -12.42 10.93
C GLN A 94 -0.53 -11.58 10.14
N GLU A 95 0.13 -12.19 9.17
CA GLU A 95 0.93 -11.44 8.22
C GLU A 95 0.02 -10.69 7.25
N ILE A 96 0.46 -9.52 6.81
CA ILE A 96 -0.13 -8.76 5.71
C ILE A 96 0.98 -8.39 4.75
N TYR A 97 0.73 -8.62 3.47
CA TYR A 97 1.63 -8.22 2.40
C TYR A 97 1.10 -6.96 1.74
N PHE A 98 2.01 -6.05 1.43
CA PHE A 98 1.79 -4.86 0.62
C PHE A 98 2.75 -4.95 -0.56
N ASP A 99 2.22 -5.29 -1.72
CA ASP A 99 2.97 -5.35 -2.96
C ASP A 99 2.77 -4.03 -3.71
N VAL A 100 3.86 -3.28 -3.87
CA VAL A 100 3.89 -2.05 -4.64
C VAL A 100 4.44 -2.37 -6.02
N LEU A 101 3.68 -2.03 -7.04
CA LEU A 101 4.06 -2.15 -8.43
C LEU A 101 4.20 -0.74 -9.02
N SER A 102 5.37 -0.44 -9.59
CA SER A 102 5.67 0.85 -10.21
C SER A 102 6.15 0.64 -11.64
N HIS A 103 5.52 1.32 -12.59
CA HIS A 103 5.96 1.28 -13.98
C HIS A 103 7.29 2.05 -14.14
N PHE A 104 8.20 1.60 -15.01
CA PHE A 104 9.52 2.23 -15.21
C PHE A 104 9.46 3.73 -15.55
N ASN A 105 8.46 4.16 -16.33
CA ASN A 105 8.17 5.57 -16.59
C ASN A 105 7.94 6.45 -15.35
N TYR A 106 7.52 5.88 -14.22
CA TYR A 106 7.40 6.59 -12.95
C TYR A 106 8.73 6.45 -12.22
N ASP A 107 9.12 5.20 -11.94
CA ASP A 107 10.26 4.92 -11.08
C ASP A 107 11.58 5.50 -11.58
N GLY A 108 11.85 5.41 -12.89
CA GLY A 108 13.05 5.96 -13.51
C GLY A 108 13.12 7.49 -13.50
N ARG A 109 12.09 8.19 -13.02
CA ARG A 109 12.05 9.66 -12.95
C ARG A 109 12.19 10.17 -11.53
N ASP A 110 11.44 9.61 -10.58
CA ASP A 110 11.34 10.11 -9.21
C ASP A 110 11.48 9.02 -8.14
N MET A 111 11.95 7.82 -8.52
CA MET A 111 12.10 6.68 -7.62
C MET A 111 10.78 6.30 -6.93
N ARG A 112 9.66 6.42 -7.68
CA ARG A 112 8.28 6.27 -7.18
C ARG A 112 8.07 5.07 -6.27
N LEU A 113 8.67 3.92 -6.57
CA LEU A 113 8.52 2.71 -5.76
C LEU A 113 8.97 2.95 -4.32
N SER A 114 10.17 3.53 -4.15
CA SER A 114 10.74 3.80 -2.82
C SER A 114 9.88 4.78 -2.04
N TRP A 115 9.39 5.81 -2.72
CA TRP A 115 8.53 6.82 -2.09
C TRP A 115 7.20 6.24 -1.62
N ILE A 116 6.55 5.42 -2.45
CA ILE A 116 5.31 4.73 -2.04
C ILE A 116 5.59 3.82 -0.83
N CYS A 117 6.70 3.06 -0.85
CA CYS A 117 7.06 2.18 0.26
C CYS A 117 7.29 2.94 1.57
N ASP A 118 8.04 4.05 1.54
CA ASP A 118 8.28 4.90 2.70
C ASP A 118 6.98 5.50 3.24
N HIS A 119 6.09 5.93 2.34
CA HIS A 119 4.80 6.47 2.74
C HIS A 119 3.89 5.40 3.37
N ILE A 120 3.86 4.19 2.82
CA ILE A 120 3.13 3.05 3.41
C ILE A 120 3.66 2.72 4.82
N ASN A 121 4.99 2.69 4.98
CA ASN A 121 5.61 2.52 6.30
C ASN A 121 5.12 3.59 7.28
N ASN A 122 5.18 4.86 6.88
CA ASN A 122 4.70 5.96 7.72
C ASN A 122 3.23 5.80 8.07
N LEU A 123 2.35 5.49 7.11
CA LEU A 123 0.92 5.30 7.38
C LEU A 123 0.63 4.17 8.37
N ILE A 124 1.37 3.07 8.28
CA ILE A 124 1.19 1.90 9.14
C ILE A 124 1.73 2.16 10.56
N PHE A 125 2.85 2.87 10.69
CA PHE A 125 3.51 3.11 12.00
C PHE A 125 3.05 4.38 12.72
N ASP A 126 2.73 5.45 11.98
CA ASP A 126 2.31 6.72 12.56
C ASP A 126 0.86 6.67 13.07
N LYS A 127 0.03 5.82 12.47
CA LYS A 127 -1.34 5.62 12.94
C LYS A 127 -1.41 4.52 13.99
N LYS A 128 -1.84 4.91 15.20
CA LYS A 128 -2.59 4.01 16.10
C LYS A 128 -3.89 3.65 15.40
N ILE A 129 -3.87 2.74 14.43
CA ILE A 129 -5.10 2.23 13.81
C ILE A 129 -5.88 1.56 14.94
N THR A 130 -6.86 2.27 15.49
CA THR A 130 -7.66 1.85 16.65
C THR A 130 -8.32 0.52 16.33
N GLY A 131 -7.82 -0.58 16.89
CA GLY A 131 -8.33 -1.93 16.67
C GLY A 131 -7.34 -2.88 15.99
N ILE A 132 -6.33 -2.37 15.30
CA ILE A 132 -5.19 -3.16 14.85
C ILE A 132 -4.21 -3.26 16.02
N GLY A 133 -3.82 -4.49 16.37
CA GLY A 133 -2.84 -4.74 17.43
C GLY A 133 -1.46 -4.17 17.08
N ASN A 134 -0.43 -4.60 17.81
CA ASN A 134 0.94 -4.20 17.48
C ASN A 134 1.28 -4.66 16.05
N VAL A 135 1.64 -3.71 15.18
CA VAL A 135 2.14 -3.97 13.83
C VAL A 135 3.65 -3.96 13.87
N LEU A 136 4.26 -5.02 13.34
CA LEU A 136 5.70 -5.16 13.23
C LEU A 136 6.07 -5.28 11.76
N PHE A 137 7.04 -4.49 11.31
CA PHE A 137 7.65 -4.70 10.00
C PHE A 137 8.56 -5.93 10.06
N GLU A 138 8.33 -6.91 9.19
CA GLU A 138 9.11 -8.14 9.17
C GLU A 138 10.20 -8.10 8.09
N SER A 139 9.89 -7.58 6.89
CA SER A 139 10.84 -7.53 5.79
C SER A 139 10.33 -6.73 4.59
N GLY A 140 11.26 -6.25 3.77
CA GLY A 140 11.03 -5.77 2.41
C GLY A 140 11.81 -6.61 1.40
N GLN A 141 11.22 -6.96 0.25
CA GLN A 141 11.92 -7.71 -0.79
C GLN A 141 11.36 -7.42 -2.19
N PRO A 142 12.19 -7.47 -3.25
CA PRO A 142 11.69 -7.41 -4.62
C PRO A 142 10.80 -8.61 -4.91
N ILE A 143 9.82 -8.42 -5.79
CA ILE A 143 8.94 -9.49 -6.29
C ILE A 143 8.93 -9.49 -7.81
N GLU A 144 8.53 -10.62 -8.40
CA GLU A 144 8.25 -10.69 -9.82
C GLU A 144 7.09 -9.75 -10.18
N ALA A 145 7.26 -8.99 -11.26
CA ALA A 145 6.30 -8.02 -11.76
C ALA A 145 6.13 -8.18 -13.28
N PRO A 146 5.02 -7.70 -13.86
CA PRO A 146 4.83 -7.69 -15.30
C PRO A 146 5.94 -6.93 -16.04
N GLU A 147 6.04 -7.16 -17.35
CA GLU A 147 6.97 -6.44 -18.20
C GLU A 147 6.76 -4.92 -18.08
N SER A 148 7.86 -4.16 -18.00
CA SER A 148 7.87 -2.70 -17.76
C SER A 148 7.53 -2.23 -16.34
N TYR A 149 7.40 -3.13 -15.38
CA TYR A 149 7.18 -2.83 -13.97
C TYR A 149 8.30 -3.34 -13.07
N ILE A 150 8.56 -2.61 -11.98
CA ILE A 150 9.26 -3.13 -10.82
C ILE A 150 8.24 -3.42 -9.72
N GLY A 151 8.49 -4.49 -8.96
CA GLY A 151 7.66 -4.88 -7.83
C GLY A 151 8.46 -4.99 -6.54
N TYR A 152 7.87 -4.54 -5.44
CA TYR A 152 8.46 -4.68 -4.11
C TYR A 152 7.38 -5.01 -3.08
N ARG A 153 7.65 -6.01 -2.24
CA ARG A 153 6.78 -6.45 -1.16
C ARG A 153 7.28 -5.92 0.17
N LEU A 154 6.39 -5.27 0.90
CA LEU A 154 6.52 -5.02 2.33
C LEU A 154 5.67 -6.05 3.10
N ARG A 155 6.27 -6.70 4.09
CA ARG A 155 5.59 -7.67 4.95
C ARG A 155 5.52 -7.17 6.38
N TYR A 156 4.32 -7.23 6.94
CA TYR A 156 4.07 -6.86 8.33
C TYR A 156 3.35 -7.97 9.06
N SER A 157 3.61 -8.07 10.36
CA SER A 157 2.90 -8.93 11.29
C SER A 157 1.94 -8.10 12.13
N ILE A 158 0.67 -8.49 12.19
CA ILE A 158 -0.27 -7.98 13.18
C ILE A 158 -0.48 -9.05 14.23
N GLY A 159 -0.09 -8.74 15.47
CA GLY A 159 -0.12 -9.66 16.61
C GLY A 159 -0.88 -9.09 17.81
N SER A 160 -1.20 -9.97 18.76
CA SER A 160 -1.85 -9.60 20.02
C SER A 160 -0.91 -9.69 21.24
N GLY A 161 0.39 -9.89 21.04
CA GLY A 161 1.34 -10.18 22.12
C GLY A 161 2.67 -9.42 22.06
N LYS A 162 2.84 -8.55 23.07
CA LYS A 162 4.02 -7.86 23.63
C LYS A 162 4.93 -7.02 22.72
N ASN A 163 5.08 -5.76 23.16
CA ASN A 163 6.16 -4.84 22.81
C ASN A 163 7.49 -5.60 22.63
N GLY A 164 8.00 -5.60 21.40
CA GLY A 164 9.43 -5.73 21.19
C GLY A 164 10.09 -4.52 21.82
N VAL A 165 10.82 -4.78 22.91
CA VAL A 165 11.72 -3.83 23.55
C VAL A 165 12.76 -3.36 22.52
N ALA A 166 13.15 -2.09 22.68
CA ALA A 166 14.22 -1.35 22.04
C ALA A 166 15.37 -2.15 21.42
#